data_AF-A0A7K4CQ09-F1
#
_entry.id   AF-A0A7K4CQ09-F1
#
_cell.length_a   1.000
_cell.length_b   1.000
_cell.length_c   1.000
_cell.angle_alpha   90.00
_cell.angle_beta   90.00
_cell.angle_gamma   90.00
#
_symmetry.space_group_name_H-M   'P 1'
#
loop_
_entity.id
_entity.type
_entity.pdbx_description
1 polymer ?
#
loop_
_entity_poly.entity_id
_entity_poly.type
_entity_poly.pdbx_seq_one_letter_code
_entity_poly.pdbx_strand_id
1 'polypeptide(L)'
;MTIEATLAPRSSSAHARLPGEYPSEVRQCAYGKCLVATMDLPAGTVVEKFEGRVIPNEQVPEHCVRHVLVWDESHVLLPDTPARFANHSCDPNSYVNECSEIVTERPVKRGEEITFSYNWIYEGRADGYWDHRWSFQCKCGSPHCQGTIDKYVPRPSWCK
;
A
#
# COMPACT_ATOMS: atom_id res chain seq x y z
N MET A 1 -1.90 25.91 26.23
CA MET A 1 -1.18 25.92 24.94
C MET A 1 -1.70 24.74 24.14
N THR A 2 -2.74 24.98 23.35
CA THR A 2 -3.28 24.00 22.39
C THR A 2 -2.59 24.27 21.06
N ILE A 3 -1.79 23.31 20.59
CA ILE A 3 -1.21 23.34 19.25
C ILE A 3 -2.18 22.54 18.39
N GLU A 4 -3.14 23.22 17.76
CA GLU A 4 -3.91 22.65 16.66
C GLU A 4 -2.97 22.53 15.46
N ALA A 5 -2.49 21.30 15.19
CA ALA A 5 -1.80 20.99 13.96
C ALA A 5 -2.81 21.03 12.81
N THR A 6 -2.91 22.17 12.15
CA THR A 6 -3.73 22.35 10.95
C THR A 6 -3.10 21.53 9.83
N LEU A 7 -3.64 20.34 9.56
CA LEU A 7 -3.30 19.54 8.39
C LEU A 7 -3.89 20.24 7.17
N ALA A 8 -3.04 20.89 6.38
CA ALA A 8 -3.45 21.48 5.10
C ALA A 8 -3.94 20.37 4.15
N PRO A 9 -5.03 20.61 3.37
CA PRO A 9 -5.52 19.63 2.42
C PRO A 9 -4.50 19.43 1.29
N ARG A 10 -3.99 18.20 1.15
CA ARG A 10 -3.10 17.82 0.05
C ARG A 10 -3.93 17.76 -1.24
N SER A 11 -3.66 18.67 -2.16
CA SER A 11 -4.39 18.82 -3.43
C SER A 11 -4.23 17.60 -4.32
N SER A 12 -5.35 16.97 -4.72
CA SER A 12 -5.39 15.94 -5.76
C SER A 12 -5.40 16.60 -7.15
N SER A 13 -4.24 16.77 -7.79
CA SER A 13 -4.22 17.01 -9.24
C SER A 13 -4.15 15.65 -9.95
N ALA A 14 -5.27 15.24 -10.54
CA ALA A 14 -5.33 14.10 -11.45
C ALA A 14 -4.62 14.47 -12.76
N HIS A 15 -3.33 14.18 -12.85
CA HIS A 15 -2.62 14.19 -14.12
C HIS A 15 -2.83 12.83 -14.81
N ALA A 16 -3.39 12.85 -16.03
CA ALA A 16 -3.51 11.65 -16.84
C ALA A 16 -2.10 11.11 -17.16
N ARG A 17 -1.80 9.89 -16.70
CA ARG A 17 -0.45 9.29 -16.76
C ARG A 17 -0.13 8.69 -18.12
N LEU A 18 1.16 8.73 -18.48
CA LEU A 18 1.70 8.11 -19.69
C LEU A 18 2.00 6.62 -19.45
N PRO A 19 1.78 5.73 -20.43
CA PRO A 19 2.24 4.35 -20.35
C PRO A 19 3.76 4.29 -20.10
N GLY A 20 4.19 3.52 -19.08
CA GLY A 20 5.60 3.31 -18.78
C GLY A 20 6.25 4.33 -17.84
N GLU A 21 5.47 5.15 -17.13
CA GLU A 21 5.98 6.14 -16.16
C GLU A 21 6.75 5.51 -14.99
N TYR A 22 6.36 4.31 -14.55
CA TYR A 22 6.98 3.59 -13.45
C TYR A 22 7.60 2.27 -13.91
N PRO A 23 8.68 1.79 -13.25
CA PRO A 23 9.36 0.55 -13.60
C PRO A 23 8.62 -0.71 -13.08
N SER A 24 7.30 -0.74 -13.26
CA SER A 24 6.43 -1.81 -12.83
C SER A 24 5.33 -2.11 -13.86
N GLU A 25 4.79 -3.32 -13.81
CA GLU A 25 3.64 -3.72 -14.64
C GLU A 25 2.73 -4.69 -13.89
N VAL A 26 1.47 -4.75 -14.31
CA VAL A 26 0.49 -5.68 -13.75
C VAL A 26 0.55 -7.02 -14.50
N ARG A 27 0.71 -8.11 -13.76
CA ARG A 27 0.67 -9.48 -14.30
C ARG A 27 -0.41 -10.33 -13.61
N GLN A 28 -0.75 -11.44 -14.25
CA GLN A 28 -1.53 -12.51 -13.62
C GLN A 28 -0.61 -13.36 -12.74
N CYS A 29 -1.05 -13.65 -11.52
CA CYS A 29 -0.39 -14.56 -10.57
C CYS A 29 -1.38 -15.60 -10.03
N ALA A 30 -0.88 -16.49 -9.17
CA ALA A 30 -1.63 -17.61 -8.61
C ALA A 30 -2.86 -17.19 -7.76
N TYR A 31 -2.90 -15.94 -7.28
CA TYR A 31 -3.96 -15.41 -6.42
C TYR A 31 -4.66 -14.18 -7.02
N GLY A 32 -4.50 -13.93 -8.32
CA GLY A 32 -5.16 -12.84 -9.02
C GLY A 32 -4.18 -12.00 -9.82
N LYS A 33 -4.15 -10.70 -9.56
CA LYS A 33 -3.20 -9.78 -10.20
C LYS A 33 -2.11 -9.38 -9.22
N CYS A 34 -0.91 -9.18 -9.74
CA CYS A 34 0.22 -8.67 -8.99
C CYS A 34 0.90 -7.54 -9.75
N LEU A 35 1.54 -6.65 -8.99
CA LEU A 35 2.47 -5.67 -9.53
C LEU A 35 3.87 -6.29 -9.51
N VAL A 36 4.61 -6.23 -10.62
CA VAL A 36 5.97 -6.80 -10.73
C VAL A 36 6.96 -5.77 -11.26
N ALA A 37 8.22 -5.91 -10.90
CA ALA A 37 9.29 -5.07 -11.43
C ALA A 37 9.60 -5.40 -12.90
N THR A 38 9.72 -4.38 -13.75
CA THR A 38 10.02 -4.58 -15.19
C THR A 38 11.52 -4.72 -15.48
N MET A 39 12.37 -4.35 -14.51
CA MET A 39 13.82 -4.42 -14.54
C MET A 39 14.39 -4.67 -13.14
N ASP A 40 15.71 -4.84 -13.01
CA ASP A 40 16.36 -4.84 -11.69
C ASP A 40 16.31 -3.42 -11.11
N LEU A 41 15.87 -3.31 -9.86
CA LEU A 41 15.65 -2.05 -9.16
C LEU A 41 16.55 -1.96 -7.93
N PRO A 42 17.27 -0.84 -7.71
CA PRO A 42 17.93 -0.59 -6.43
C PRO A 42 16.91 -0.25 -5.33
N ALA A 43 17.33 -0.34 -4.07
CA ALA A 43 16.55 0.20 -2.94
C ALA A 43 16.31 1.71 -3.12
N GLY A 44 15.20 2.21 -2.57
CA GLY A 44 14.77 3.60 -2.71
C GLY A 44 14.11 3.97 -4.05
N THR A 45 13.87 3.01 -4.94
CA THR A 45 13.20 3.26 -6.22
C THR A 45 11.69 3.42 -6.02
N VAL A 46 11.09 4.49 -6.56
CA VAL A 46 9.64 4.62 -6.67
C VAL A 46 9.14 3.74 -7.81
N VAL A 47 8.23 2.82 -7.51
CA VAL A 47 7.77 1.78 -8.45
C VAL A 47 6.31 1.90 -8.83
N GLU A 48 5.53 2.63 -8.06
CA GLU A 48 4.18 3.06 -8.44
C GLU A 48 3.69 4.13 -7.47
N LYS A 49 2.56 4.77 -7.78
CA LYS A 49 1.89 5.68 -6.87
C LYS A 49 0.39 5.42 -6.79
N PHE A 50 -0.13 5.33 -5.56
CA PHE A 50 -1.55 5.31 -5.30
C PHE A 50 -2.13 6.69 -5.58
N GLU A 51 -2.98 6.76 -6.60
CA GLU A 51 -3.82 7.91 -6.87
C GLU A 51 -5.22 7.41 -7.23
N GLY A 52 -6.19 8.30 -7.12
CA GLY A 52 -7.59 7.98 -7.32
C GLY A 52 -8.48 8.97 -6.57
N ARG A 53 -9.68 8.52 -6.22
CA ARG A 53 -10.68 9.38 -5.57
C ARG A 53 -10.66 9.19 -4.07
N VAL A 54 -10.66 10.28 -3.32
CA VAL A 54 -10.90 10.25 -1.88
C VAL A 54 -12.40 10.28 -1.65
N ILE A 55 -12.92 9.29 -0.92
CA ILE A 55 -14.36 9.14 -0.62
C ILE A 55 -14.56 8.90 0.88
N PRO A 56 -15.73 9.26 1.44
CA PRO A 56 -16.06 8.92 2.83
C PRO A 56 -16.10 7.40 3.05
N ASN A 57 -15.69 6.94 4.23
CA ASN A 57 -15.62 5.52 4.60
C ASN A 57 -16.94 4.78 4.36
N GLU A 58 -18.07 5.44 4.64
CA GLU A 58 -19.42 4.89 4.50
C GLU A 58 -19.86 4.71 3.03
N GLN A 59 -19.17 5.36 2.09
CA GLN A 59 -19.50 5.32 0.66
C GLN A 59 -18.64 4.32 -0.11
N VAL A 60 -17.74 3.60 0.56
CA VAL A 60 -16.87 2.60 -0.06
C VAL A 60 -17.74 1.43 -0.55
N PRO A 61 -17.75 1.13 -1.86
CA PRO A 61 -18.46 -0.04 -2.37
C PRO A 61 -17.89 -1.31 -1.72
N GLU A 62 -18.76 -2.27 -1.36
CA GLU A 62 -18.34 -3.49 -0.65
C GLU A 62 -17.23 -4.26 -1.40
N HIS A 63 -17.31 -4.33 -2.73
CA HIS A 63 -16.30 -5.00 -3.55
C HIS A 63 -14.95 -4.25 -3.63
N CYS A 64 -14.90 -3.01 -3.16
CA CYS A 64 -13.70 -2.18 -3.11
C CYS A 64 -13.07 -2.11 -1.71
N VAL A 65 -13.76 -2.58 -0.66
CA VAL A 65 -13.39 -2.32 0.74
C VAL A 65 -11.97 -2.78 1.11
N ARG A 66 -11.45 -3.81 0.43
CA ARG A 66 -10.07 -4.32 0.64
C ARG A 66 -9.01 -3.70 -0.27
N HIS A 67 -9.39 -2.75 -1.11
CA HIS A 67 -8.53 -2.10 -2.09
C HIS A 67 -8.37 -0.60 -1.82
N VAL A 68 -8.65 -0.16 -0.59
CA VAL A 68 -8.58 1.25 -0.20
C VAL A 68 -7.31 1.55 0.60
N LEU A 69 -6.90 2.81 0.61
CA LEU A 69 -5.87 3.31 1.53
C LEU A 69 -6.52 4.30 2.49
N VAL A 70 -6.19 4.20 3.78
CA VAL A 70 -6.63 5.17 4.79
C VAL A 70 -6.06 6.54 4.43
N TRP A 71 -6.94 7.54 4.30
CA TRP A 71 -6.56 8.91 4.00
C TRP A 71 -6.59 9.78 5.27
N ASP A 72 -7.69 9.69 6.03
CA ASP A 72 -7.87 10.26 7.36
C ASP A 72 -8.86 9.40 8.17
N GLU A 73 -9.34 9.90 9.31
CA GLU A 73 -10.27 9.18 10.21
C GLU A 73 -11.63 8.85 9.55
N SER A 74 -12.03 9.60 8.53
CA SER A 74 -13.37 9.56 7.92
C SER A 74 -13.36 9.29 6.41
N HIS A 75 -12.19 9.32 5.78
CA HIS A 75 -12.03 9.12 4.35
C HIS A 75 -10.99 8.07 4.00
N VAL A 76 -11.19 7.47 2.84
CA VAL A 76 -10.23 6.59 2.18
C VAL A 76 -9.96 7.03 0.75
N LEU A 77 -8.76 6.76 0.29
CA LEU A 77 -8.40 6.78 -1.12
C LEU A 77 -8.86 5.47 -1.78
N LEU A 78 -9.67 5.58 -2.83
CA LEU A 78 -10.00 4.50 -3.74
C LEU A 78 -9.07 4.60 -4.97
N PRO A 79 -7.98 3.82 -5.01
CA PRO A 79 -7.01 3.90 -6.08
C PRO A 79 -7.55 3.36 -7.40
N ASP A 80 -7.30 4.09 -8.48
CA ASP A 80 -7.60 3.66 -9.86
C ASP A 80 -6.34 3.35 -10.68
N THR A 81 -5.17 3.38 -10.02
CA THR A 81 -3.85 3.20 -10.62
C THR A 81 -3.36 1.76 -10.50
N PRO A 82 -2.36 1.33 -11.28
CA PRO A 82 -1.75 0.01 -11.14
C PRO A 82 -1.26 -0.33 -9.72
N ALA A 83 -0.91 0.67 -8.90
CA ALA A 83 -0.53 0.50 -7.50
C ALA A 83 -1.50 -0.37 -6.69
N ARG A 84 -2.81 -0.35 -7.02
CA ARG A 84 -3.84 -1.16 -6.36
C ARG A 84 -3.64 -2.68 -6.48
N PHE A 85 -2.74 -3.13 -7.36
CA PHE A 85 -2.41 -4.54 -7.56
C PHE A 85 -1.13 -4.95 -6.83
N ALA A 86 -0.49 -4.06 -6.06
CA ALA A 86 0.59 -4.44 -5.17
C ALA A 86 0.03 -5.23 -3.98
N ASN A 87 0.45 -6.50 -3.85
CA ASN A 87 -0.10 -7.42 -2.86
C ASN A 87 0.56 -7.27 -1.49
N HIS A 88 -0.09 -7.86 -0.49
CA HIS A 88 0.44 -7.96 0.85
C HIS A 88 1.57 -9.00 0.95
N SER A 89 2.66 -8.63 1.63
CA SER A 89 3.59 -9.58 2.23
C SER A 89 3.87 -9.21 3.68
N CYS A 90 4.02 -10.22 4.55
CA CYS A 90 4.50 -10.04 5.91
C CYS A 90 6.01 -9.75 5.97
N ASP A 91 6.74 -10.05 4.90
CA ASP A 91 8.14 -9.68 4.67
C ASP A 91 8.22 -9.01 3.29
N PRO A 92 7.77 -7.76 3.17
CA PRO A 92 7.67 -7.05 1.91
C PRO A 92 9.03 -6.58 1.40
N ASN A 93 9.10 -6.25 0.11
CA ASN A 93 10.28 -5.62 -0.49
C ASN A 93 10.11 -4.12 -0.72
N SER A 94 8.94 -3.56 -0.38
CA SER A 94 8.57 -2.17 -0.58
C SER A 94 7.69 -1.65 0.55
N TYR A 95 7.63 -0.32 0.69
CA TYR A 95 6.74 0.40 1.61
C TYR A 95 5.96 1.48 0.86
N VAL A 96 4.95 2.04 1.54
CA VAL A 96 4.23 3.22 1.06
C VAL A 96 4.70 4.44 1.84
N ASN A 97 5.27 5.42 1.14
CA ASN A 97 5.75 6.65 1.77
C ASN A 97 4.60 7.66 1.98
N GLU A 98 4.91 8.82 2.57
CA GLU A 98 3.92 9.86 2.84
C GLU A 98 3.31 10.49 1.57
N CYS A 99 3.94 10.33 0.41
CA CYS A 99 3.45 10.80 -0.88
C CYS A 99 2.52 9.77 -1.56
N SER A 100 2.14 8.69 -0.86
CA SER A 100 1.38 7.56 -1.40
C SER A 100 2.11 6.83 -2.53
N GLU A 101 3.44 6.85 -2.51
CA GLU A 101 4.29 6.14 -3.47
C GLU A 101 4.74 4.80 -2.89
N ILE A 102 4.74 3.77 -3.72
CA ILE A 102 5.36 2.48 -3.41
C ILE A 102 6.85 2.63 -3.69
N VAL A 103 7.68 2.40 -2.66
CA VAL A 103 9.13 2.58 -2.71
C VAL A 103 9.81 1.29 -2.27
N THR A 104 10.77 0.80 -3.05
CA THR A 104 11.53 -0.41 -2.70
C THR A 104 12.38 -0.20 -1.45
N GLU A 105 12.35 -1.12 -0.49
CA GLU A 105 13.21 -1.10 0.72
C GLU A 105 14.57 -1.77 0.49
N ARG A 106 14.60 -2.71 -0.45
CA ARG A 106 15.80 -3.46 -0.85
C ARG A 106 15.88 -3.55 -2.37
N PRO A 107 17.00 -4.03 -2.93
CA PRO A 107 17.02 -4.38 -4.34
C PRO A 107 15.92 -5.39 -4.69
N VAL A 108 15.25 -5.17 -5.82
CA VAL A 108 14.17 -6.02 -6.36
C VAL A 108 14.57 -6.49 -7.75
N LYS A 109 14.45 -7.78 -8.02
CA LYS A 109 14.83 -8.35 -9.32
C LYS A 109 13.76 -8.16 -10.38
N ARG A 110 14.18 -8.09 -11.64
CA ARG A 110 13.23 -8.10 -12.77
C ARG A 110 12.28 -9.29 -12.65
N GLY A 111 10.98 -9.02 -12.71
CA GLY A 111 9.91 -10.00 -12.61
C GLY A 111 9.56 -10.44 -11.18
N GLU A 112 10.30 -9.98 -10.17
CA GLU A 112 9.92 -10.15 -8.77
C GLU A 112 8.66 -9.33 -8.47
N GLU A 113 7.78 -9.89 -7.64
CA GLU A 113 6.57 -9.22 -7.21
C GLU A 113 6.86 -8.08 -6.23
N ILE A 114 6.22 -6.95 -6.45
CA ILE A 114 6.29 -5.77 -5.60
C ILE A 114 5.20 -5.91 -4.53
N THR A 115 5.63 -5.96 -3.27
CA THR A 115 4.73 -6.17 -2.13
C THR A 115 5.00 -5.15 -1.03
N PHE A 116 3.96 -4.82 -0.26
CA PHE A 116 4.06 -3.99 0.94
C PHE A 116 3.19 -4.58 2.07
N SER A 117 3.42 -4.16 3.31
CA SER A 117 2.56 -4.59 4.41
C SER A 117 1.29 -3.74 4.47
N TYR A 118 0.12 -4.39 4.50
CA TYR A 118 -1.17 -3.69 4.56
C TYR A 118 -1.51 -3.22 5.97
N ASN A 119 -0.86 -3.80 6.98
CA ASN A 119 -1.23 -3.61 8.37
C ASN A 119 -0.08 -3.12 9.25
N TRP A 120 1.03 -2.66 8.67
CA TRP A 120 2.11 -2.07 9.46
C TRP A 120 1.81 -0.63 9.84
N ILE A 121 1.98 -0.34 11.14
CA ILE A 121 2.11 1.03 11.64
C ILE A 121 3.59 1.34 11.85
N TYR A 122 3.98 2.53 11.39
CA TYR A 122 5.32 3.09 11.62
C TYR A 122 5.32 3.87 12.94
N GLU A 123 6.49 3.93 13.59
CA GLU A 123 6.63 4.57 14.90
C GLU A 123 6.03 5.98 14.92
N GLY A 124 5.29 6.29 16.00
CA GLY A 124 4.63 7.60 16.18
C GLY A 124 3.22 7.71 15.58
N ARG A 125 2.68 6.67 14.94
CA ARG A 125 1.25 6.60 14.57
C ARG A 125 0.46 5.81 15.60
N ALA A 126 -0.68 6.37 16.03
CA ALA A 126 -1.62 5.67 16.90
C ALA A 126 -2.21 4.43 16.21
N ASP A 127 -2.57 3.42 16.99
CA ASP A 127 -3.36 2.27 16.57
C ASP A 127 -4.73 2.76 16.08
N GLY A 128 -4.85 2.89 14.76
CA GLY A 128 -6.07 3.34 14.13
C GLY A 128 -7.18 2.29 14.17
N TYR A 129 -8.41 2.73 13.88
CA TYR A 129 -9.54 1.85 13.64
C TYR A 129 -9.22 0.82 12.54
N TRP A 130 -9.47 -0.46 12.82
CA TRP A 130 -9.41 -1.55 11.84
C TRP A 130 -10.82 -1.97 11.45
N ASP A 131 -11.18 -1.81 10.17
CA ASP A 131 -12.42 -2.41 9.67
C ASP A 131 -12.23 -3.92 9.51
N HIS A 132 -13.02 -4.70 10.24
CA HIS A 132 -13.04 -6.17 10.14
C HIS A 132 -13.21 -6.72 8.71
N ARG A 133 -13.79 -5.94 7.78
CA ARG A 133 -13.89 -6.32 6.36
C ARG A 133 -12.54 -6.33 5.65
N TRP A 134 -11.55 -5.61 6.17
CA TRP A 134 -10.16 -5.67 5.71
C TRP A 134 -9.48 -6.98 6.05
N SER A 135 -10.04 -7.79 6.95
CA SER A 135 -9.37 -8.99 7.42
C SER A 135 -9.34 -10.11 6.38
N PHE A 136 -8.21 -10.82 6.27
CA PHE A 136 -8.04 -11.96 5.35
C PHE A 136 -6.99 -12.97 5.84
N GLN A 137 -7.09 -14.20 5.30
CA GLN A 137 -6.06 -15.24 5.47
C GLN A 137 -4.87 -14.96 4.56
N CYS A 138 -3.71 -14.72 5.16
CA CYS A 138 -2.48 -14.37 4.44
C CYS A 138 -1.89 -15.61 3.77
N LYS A 139 -1.46 -15.43 2.51
CA LYS A 139 -0.81 -16.47 1.69
C LYS A 139 0.53 -16.01 1.11
N CYS A 140 1.19 -15.04 1.75
CA CYS A 140 2.42 -14.43 1.22
C CYS A 140 3.62 -15.39 1.15
N GLY A 141 3.59 -16.52 1.87
CA GLY A 141 4.66 -17.52 1.84
C GLY A 141 5.92 -17.15 2.64
N SER A 142 5.97 -15.98 3.27
CA SER A 142 7.08 -15.57 4.14
C SER A 142 7.24 -16.52 5.35
N PRO A 143 8.47 -16.85 5.78
CA PRO A 143 8.70 -17.56 7.04
C PRO A 143 8.27 -16.74 8.27
N HIS A 144 8.04 -15.44 8.11
CA HIS A 144 7.55 -14.52 9.14
C HIS A 144 6.06 -14.19 8.96
N CYS A 145 5.30 -15.04 8.24
CA CYS A 145 3.88 -14.81 7.98
C CYS A 145 3.05 -14.72 9.28
N GLN A 146 2.21 -13.70 9.38
CA GLN A 146 1.26 -13.51 10.49
C GLN A 146 0.09 -14.52 10.46
N GLY A 147 -0.11 -15.22 9.35
CA GLY A 147 -1.22 -16.15 9.11
C GLY A 147 -2.53 -15.43 8.81
N THR A 148 -3.00 -14.58 9.72
CA THR A 148 -4.20 -13.74 9.52
C THR A 148 -3.81 -12.27 9.62
N ILE A 149 -4.31 -11.46 8.70
CA ILE A 149 -4.24 -9.99 8.76
C ILE A 149 -5.59 -9.51 9.24
N ASP A 150 -5.67 -9.01 10.48
CA ASP A 150 -6.94 -8.62 11.13
C ASP A 150 -6.84 -7.41 12.06
N LYS A 151 -5.67 -6.78 12.11
CA LYS A 151 -5.39 -5.59 12.90
C LYS A 151 -4.09 -4.95 12.44
N TYR A 152 -3.89 -3.70 12.82
CA TYR A 152 -2.58 -3.06 12.70
C TYR A 152 -1.56 -3.69 13.67
N VAL A 153 -0.32 -3.80 13.20
CA VAL A 153 0.82 -4.29 13.99
C VAL A 153 2.03 -3.37 13.78
N PRO A 154 2.89 -3.17 14.79
CA PRO A 154 4.13 -2.43 14.61
C PRO A 154 5.00 -3.04 13.51
N ARG A 155 5.65 -2.20 12.71
CA ARG A 155 6.70 -2.66 11.78
C ARG A 155 7.75 -3.45 12.58
N PRO A 156 8.06 -4.70 12.20
CA PRO A 156 9.05 -5.50 12.93
C PRO A 156 10.46 -4.93 12.77
N SER A 157 11.26 -4.98 13.84
CA SER A 157 12.64 -4.46 13.86
C SER A 157 13.62 -5.23 12.97
N TRP A 158 13.27 -6.45 12.56
CA TRP A 158 14.06 -7.25 11.63
C TRP A 158 13.85 -6.85 10.17
N CYS A 159 12.76 -6.14 9.85
CA CYS A 159 12.51 -5.60 8.53
C CYS A 159 13.25 -4.27 8.39
N LYS A 160 14.42 -4.31 7.74
CA LYS A 160 15.33 -3.18 7.56
C LYS A 160 15.01 -2.34 6.34
#